data_AF-A0A1D1Z9N3-F1
#
_entry.id   AF-A0A1D1Z9N3-F1
#
_cell.length_a   1.000
_cell.length_b   1.000
_cell.length_c   1.000
_cell.angle_alpha   90.00
_cell.angle_beta   90.00
_cell.angle_gamma   90.00
#
_symmetry.space_group_name_H-M   'P 1'
#
loop_
_entity.id
_entity.type
_entity.pdbx_description
1 polymer ?
#
loop_
_entity_poly.entity_id
_entity_poly.type
_entity_poly.pdbx_seq_one_letter_code
_entity_poly.pdbx_strand_id
1 'polypeptide(L)'
;DDDDDDEKNDDEITYNLFAYPAQCNFSGMRFPLNWISKVKRLNTKKSKTLVLLDAAAFVPSAQLSLADKDSSPDFVCLSFYKMFGYPTGLGALLVKTELNPILGKGYFGGGTINSVVYEQTWQEFSKEMSTRYEDGTVNFLNIIALDHSFDAFERIYGNIKNVSKHVTSLNTFLSRNMRSLRHWNGQRVCTINSDRDFSDSKRQGGILSFNVRRSDGSKTGYFEMEKLASSFGIHIRSGGNCNPGSIARWCGVSAEEVIVNYGEGKYCSDEKDIYKGKFYGAARVSIGAMTTIEEILIWLDFFKRYYVEIMPGKTVHDLSVSTVSKSLKPPVYTKDMDKSDIKNMDKDDVHPSKISEVLEFPILPKDLKSSKLLNHEPINYSKLPQDLSSFKIYKYDYEDLPPAVSKLQRYSTKIGNGQQRPNIVRRSIYILTN
;
A
#
# COMPACT_ATOMS: atom_id res chain seq x y z
N ASP A 1 -41.79 9.75 -51.63
CA ASP A 1 -40.66 9.40 -52.50
C ASP A 1 -39.68 10.56 -52.32
N ASP A 2 -38.85 10.60 -51.29
CA ASP A 2 -38.05 9.48 -50.77
C ASP A 2 -37.92 9.56 -49.24
N ASP A 3 -38.47 8.54 -48.57
CA ASP A 3 -38.05 8.10 -47.24
C ASP A 3 -36.81 7.22 -47.48
N ASP A 4 -35.60 7.69 -47.19
CA ASP A 4 -34.41 6.83 -47.15
C ASP A 4 -33.46 7.26 -46.01
N ASP A 5 -33.13 6.24 -45.21
CA ASP A 5 -31.95 6.06 -44.37
C ASP A 5 -31.86 6.73 -42.98
N ASP A 6 -32.83 6.38 -42.12
CA ASP A 6 -32.57 6.21 -40.68
C ASP A 6 -32.43 4.70 -40.34
N GLU A 7 -31.48 4.01 -40.99
CA GLU A 7 -30.99 2.72 -40.50
C GLU A 7 -30.24 2.97 -39.18
N LYS A 8 -30.99 2.99 -38.07
CA LYS A 8 -30.41 2.90 -36.73
C LYS A 8 -29.59 1.61 -36.66
N ASN A 9 -28.26 1.75 -36.64
CA ASN A 9 -27.29 0.69 -36.39
C ASN A 9 -27.71 -0.17 -35.19
N ASP A 10 -28.41 -1.28 -35.46
CA ASP A 10 -28.99 -2.16 -34.45
C ASP A 10 -27.94 -3.09 -33.80
N ASP A 11 -26.66 -2.88 -34.17
CA ASP A 11 -25.47 -3.67 -33.83
C ASP A 11 -24.49 -2.98 -32.87
N GLU A 12 -24.78 -1.78 -32.37
CA GLU A 12 -23.86 -1.09 -31.45
C GLU A 12 -23.82 -1.77 -30.06
N ILE A 13 -22.65 -2.31 -29.69
CA ILE A 13 -22.43 -2.95 -28.38
C ILE A 13 -22.12 -1.87 -27.35
N THR A 14 -22.94 -1.75 -26.31
CA THR A 14 -22.66 -0.92 -25.14
C THR A 14 -21.64 -1.60 -24.21
N TYR A 15 -20.54 -0.92 -23.90
CA TYR A 15 -19.55 -1.39 -22.92
C TYR A 15 -19.75 -0.69 -21.57
N ASN A 16 -19.82 -1.48 -20.51
CA ASN A 16 -19.92 -1.03 -19.12
C ASN A 16 -18.64 -1.40 -18.37
N LEU A 17 -18.32 -0.66 -17.30
CA LEU A 17 -17.16 -0.95 -16.45
C LEU A 17 -17.60 -1.27 -15.02
N PHE A 18 -17.22 -2.46 -14.54
CA PHE A 18 -17.31 -2.83 -13.14
C PHE A 18 -15.91 -2.83 -12.52
N ALA A 19 -15.64 -1.85 -11.65
CA ALA A 19 -14.36 -1.70 -10.97
C ALA A 19 -14.49 -2.07 -9.48
N TYR A 20 -13.57 -2.88 -8.96
CA TYR A 20 -13.52 -3.16 -7.52
C TYR A 20 -12.11 -3.54 -7.05
N PRO A 21 -11.77 -3.24 -5.78
CA PRO A 21 -10.51 -3.69 -5.21
C PRO A 21 -10.56 -5.17 -4.88
N ALA A 22 -9.47 -5.90 -5.12
CA ALA A 22 -9.29 -7.26 -4.66
C ALA A 22 -9.10 -7.32 -3.13
N GLN A 23 -8.57 -6.26 -2.52
CA GLN A 23 -8.40 -6.12 -1.08
C GLN A 23 -8.70 -4.70 -0.61
N CYS A 24 -9.51 -4.55 0.43
CA CYS A 24 -9.78 -3.28 1.08
C CYS A 24 -8.51 -2.71 1.71
N ASN A 25 -8.14 -1.49 1.36
CA ASN A 25 -6.98 -0.77 1.90
C ASN A 25 -7.19 -0.25 3.35
N PHE A 26 -8.44 -0.26 3.85
CA PHE A 26 -8.79 0.11 5.22
C PHE A 26 -8.78 -1.11 6.14
N SER A 27 -9.62 -2.12 5.86
CA SER A 27 -9.80 -3.28 6.75
C SER A 27 -8.93 -4.48 6.42
N GLY A 28 -8.31 -4.53 5.24
CA GLY A 28 -7.61 -5.72 4.75
C GLY A 28 -8.50 -6.83 4.23
N MET A 29 -9.83 -6.66 4.25
CA MET A 29 -10.77 -7.65 3.73
C MET A 29 -10.53 -7.90 2.25
N ARG A 30 -10.44 -9.17 1.85
CA ARG A 30 -10.32 -9.59 0.45
C ARG A 30 -11.70 -9.87 -0.14
N PHE A 31 -11.96 -9.31 -1.31
CA PHE A 31 -13.21 -9.49 -2.03
C PHE A 31 -13.13 -10.73 -2.93
N PRO A 32 -14.23 -11.47 -3.13
CA PRO A 32 -14.20 -12.67 -3.95
C PRO A 32 -13.80 -12.39 -5.40
N LEU A 33 -12.76 -13.08 -5.88
CA LEU A 33 -12.34 -12.98 -7.29
C LEU A 33 -13.38 -13.59 -8.25
N ASN A 34 -14.25 -14.49 -7.78
CA ASN A 34 -15.32 -15.05 -8.60
C ASN A 34 -16.40 -14.04 -9.00
N TRP A 35 -16.38 -12.82 -8.45
CA TRP A 35 -17.23 -11.72 -8.92
C TRP A 35 -16.96 -11.38 -10.38
N ILE A 36 -15.72 -11.53 -10.84
CA ILE A 36 -15.33 -11.32 -12.24
C ILE A 36 -16.21 -12.17 -13.17
N SER A 37 -16.21 -13.49 -12.97
CA SER A 37 -17.02 -14.40 -13.78
C SER A 37 -18.52 -14.18 -13.57
N LYS A 38 -18.96 -13.83 -12.35
CA LYS A 38 -20.38 -13.55 -12.07
C LYS A 38 -20.89 -12.37 -12.88
N VAL A 39 -20.12 -11.28 -12.91
CA VAL A 39 -20.45 -10.06 -13.65
C VAL A 39 -20.43 -10.32 -15.16
N LYS A 40 -19.40 -11.00 -15.67
CA LYS A 40 -19.30 -11.33 -17.10
C LYS A 40 -20.41 -12.23 -17.61
N ARG A 41 -21.01 -13.08 -16.76
CA ARG A 41 -22.18 -13.90 -17.12
C ARG A 41 -23.46 -13.08 -17.35
N LEU A 42 -23.49 -11.81 -16.93
CA LEU A 42 -24.61 -10.90 -17.17
C LEU A 42 -24.50 -10.22 -18.54
N ASN A 43 -23.43 -10.49 -19.31
CA ASN A 43 -23.26 -9.93 -20.64
C ASN A 43 -24.36 -10.45 -21.60
N THR A 44 -24.84 -9.56 -22.45
CA THR A 44 -25.78 -9.85 -23.52
C THR A 44 -25.13 -9.58 -24.88
N LYS A 45 -25.87 -9.80 -25.97
CA LYS A 45 -25.38 -9.46 -27.32
C LYS A 45 -25.12 -7.95 -27.49
N LYS A 46 -25.95 -7.11 -26.86
CA LYS A 46 -25.90 -5.64 -26.97
C LYS A 46 -25.19 -4.94 -25.80
N SER A 47 -24.88 -5.64 -24.72
CA SER A 47 -24.27 -5.05 -23.52
C SER A 47 -23.19 -5.96 -22.94
N LYS A 48 -21.97 -5.46 -22.83
CA LYS A 48 -20.83 -6.16 -22.23
C LYS A 48 -20.30 -5.39 -21.04
N THR A 49 -20.13 -6.06 -19.91
CA THR A 49 -19.49 -5.51 -18.73
C THR A 49 -18.03 -5.98 -18.66
N LEU A 50 -17.11 -5.02 -18.71
CA LEU A 50 -15.68 -5.21 -18.50
C LEU A 50 -15.38 -5.09 -17.00
N VAL A 51 -14.38 -5.83 -16.53
CA VAL A 51 -14.01 -5.85 -15.10
C VAL A 51 -12.60 -5.29 -14.89
N LEU A 52 -12.51 -4.21 -14.11
CA LEU A 52 -11.26 -3.67 -13.60
C LEU A 52 -11.03 -4.10 -12.15
N LEU A 53 -9.94 -4.83 -11.93
CA LEU A 53 -9.53 -5.29 -10.61
C LEU A 53 -8.40 -4.41 -10.08
N ASP A 54 -8.66 -3.61 -9.05
CA ASP A 54 -7.58 -2.97 -8.31
C ASP A 54 -6.92 -4.03 -7.40
N ALA A 55 -5.75 -4.51 -7.82
CA ALA A 55 -4.99 -5.52 -7.11
C ALA A 55 -3.83 -4.91 -6.29
N ALA A 56 -3.69 -3.58 -6.23
CA ALA A 56 -2.53 -2.92 -5.63
C ALA A 56 -2.35 -3.24 -4.13
N ALA A 57 -3.45 -3.42 -3.38
CA ALA A 57 -3.39 -3.84 -1.97
C ALA A 57 -3.37 -5.38 -1.81
N PHE A 58 -3.65 -6.15 -2.86
CA PHE A 58 -3.80 -7.61 -2.82
C PHE A 58 -2.49 -8.33 -3.12
N VAL A 59 -1.84 -7.99 -4.24
CA VAL A 59 -0.61 -8.67 -4.71
C VAL A 59 0.60 -8.59 -3.78
N PRO A 60 0.73 -7.65 -2.81
CA PRO A 60 1.83 -7.70 -1.84
C PRO A 60 1.83 -8.94 -0.94
N SER A 61 0.69 -9.61 -0.78
CA SER A 61 0.54 -10.75 0.13
C SER A 61 -0.40 -11.85 -0.38
N ALA A 62 -0.65 -11.87 -1.69
CA ALA A 62 -1.53 -12.83 -2.33
C ALA A 62 -1.11 -13.09 -3.78
N GLN A 63 -1.26 -14.34 -4.22
CA GLN A 63 -1.08 -14.66 -5.62
C GLN A 63 -2.33 -14.31 -6.43
N LEU A 64 -2.16 -13.51 -7.48
CA LEU A 64 -3.19 -13.30 -8.51
C LEU A 64 -2.85 -14.18 -9.72
N SER A 65 -3.74 -15.12 -10.05
CA SER A 65 -3.61 -15.95 -11.25
C SER A 65 -4.45 -15.36 -12.38
N LEU A 66 -3.84 -15.23 -13.56
CA LEU A 66 -4.50 -14.83 -14.81
C LEU A 66 -4.52 -15.98 -15.82
N ALA A 67 -4.27 -17.21 -15.37
CA ALA A 67 -4.13 -18.37 -16.25
C ALA A 67 -5.41 -18.72 -17.01
N ASP A 68 -6.57 -18.55 -16.37
CA ASP A 68 -7.88 -18.73 -16.98
C ASP A 68 -8.41 -17.39 -17.51
N LYS A 69 -8.44 -17.26 -18.84
CA LYS A 69 -8.81 -16.03 -19.56
C LYS A 69 -10.28 -15.62 -19.31
N ASP A 70 -11.17 -16.58 -19.16
CA ASP A 70 -12.61 -16.32 -19.09
C ASP A 70 -13.01 -15.86 -17.68
N SER A 71 -12.29 -16.34 -16.67
CA SER A 71 -12.43 -15.89 -15.28
C SER A 71 -11.49 -14.76 -14.86
N SER A 72 -10.51 -14.40 -15.69
CA SER A 72 -9.60 -13.27 -15.41
C SER A 72 -10.29 -11.92 -15.60
N PRO A 73 -9.86 -10.88 -14.86
CA PRO A 73 -10.32 -9.52 -15.10
C PRO A 73 -9.83 -9.02 -16.47
N ASP A 74 -10.46 -7.96 -16.95
CA ASP A 74 -10.15 -7.31 -18.23
C ASP A 74 -9.03 -6.27 -18.06
N PHE A 75 -9.00 -5.64 -16.88
CA PHE A 75 -7.97 -4.72 -16.44
C PHE A 75 -7.48 -5.08 -15.03
N VAL A 76 -6.17 -4.96 -14.77
CA VAL A 76 -5.59 -5.12 -13.42
C VAL A 76 -4.67 -3.96 -13.07
N CYS A 77 -4.98 -3.25 -12.00
CA CYS A 77 -4.09 -2.22 -11.47
C CYS A 77 -3.13 -2.79 -10.43
N LEU A 78 -1.84 -2.47 -10.55
CA LEU A 78 -0.76 -2.91 -9.68
C LEU A 78 0.07 -1.74 -9.20
N SER A 79 0.75 -1.93 -8.06
CA SER A 79 1.67 -0.95 -7.49
C SER A 79 2.91 -1.66 -6.98
N PHE A 80 4.06 -1.40 -7.61
CA PHE A 80 5.28 -2.15 -7.34
C PHE A 80 5.91 -1.78 -6.01
N TYR A 81 5.85 -0.52 -5.59
CA TYR A 81 6.34 -0.12 -4.27
C TYR A 81 5.59 -0.84 -3.14
N LYS A 82 4.32 -1.21 -3.32
CA LYS A 82 3.57 -1.98 -2.32
C LYS A 82 4.04 -3.43 -2.24
N MET A 83 4.57 -3.98 -3.35
CA MET A 83 5.10 -5.34 -3.40
C MET A 83 6.53 -5.42 -2.88
N PHE A 84 7.36 -4.42 -3.18
CA PHE A 84 8.82 -4.49 -3.02
C PHE A 84 9.42 -3.36 -2.18
N GLY A 85 8.67 -2.33 -1.81
CA GLY A 85 9.16 -1.10 -1.17
C GLY A 85 9.82 -0.12 -2.14
N TYR A 86 10.46 -0.62 -3.20
CA TYR A 86 11.12 0.13 -4.25
C TYR A 86 10.93 -0.57 -5.62
N PRO A 87 10.79 0.15 -6.74
CA PRO A 87 10.77 1.61 -6.89
C PRO A 87 9.45 2.26 -6.48
N THR A 88 9.52 3.51 -6.02
CA THR A 88 8.36 4.37 -5.75
C THR A 88 7.90 5.08 -7.02
N GLY A 89 6.60 5.40 -7.10
CA GLY A 89 6.03 6.09 -8.26
C GLY A 89 5.78 5.22 -9.49
N LEU A 90 6.06 3.91 -9.43
CA LEU A 90 5.82 2.98 -10.54
C LEU A 90 4.66 2.02 -10.23
N GLY A 91 3.77 1.87 -11.21
CA GLY A 91 2.67 0.91 -11.21
C GLY A 91 2.57 0.20 -12.55
N ALA A 92 1.56 -0.66 -12.68
CA ALA A 92 1.23 -1.31 -13.94
C ALA A 92 -0.28 -1.41 -14.09
N LEU A 93 -0.79 -1.09 -15.28
CA LEU A 93 -2.11 -1.48 -15.72
C LEU A 93 -1.97 -2.64 -16.71
N LEU A 94 -2.43 -3.82 -16.32
CA LEU A 94 -2.52 -4.97 -17.22
C LEU A 94 -3.81 -4.89 -17.99
N VAL A 95 -3.73 -5.01 -19.32
CA VAL A 95 -4.90 -4.95 -20.20
C VAL A 95 -4.95 -6.17 -21.10
N LYS A 96 -6.14 -6.75 -21.28
CA LYS A 96 -6.36 -7.75 -22.33
C LYS A 96 -6.27 -7.12 -23.70
N THR A 97 -5.44 -7.70 -24.57
CA THR A 97 -5.18 -7.14 -25.92
C THR A 97 -6.40 -7.08 -26.83
N GLU A 98 -7.35 -7.99 -26.67
CA GLU A 98 -8.61 -7.97 -27.42
C GLU A 98 -9.47 -6.72 -27.16
N LEU A 99 -9.15 -5.95 -26.12
CA LEU A 99 -9.82 -4.69 -25.81
C LEU A 99 -9.19 -3.50 -26.54
N ASN A 100 -8.00 -3.63 -27.13
CA ASN A 100 -7.35 -2.53 -27.84
C ASN A 100 -8.25 -1.80 -28.87
N PRO A 101 -9.09 -2.49 -29.67
CA PRO A 101 -9.96 -1.81 -30.64
C PRO A 101 -11.04 -0.93 -30.02
N ILE A 102 -11.43 -1.18 -28.76
CA ILE A 102 -12.52 -0.47 -28.08
C ILE A 102 -12.01 0.55 -27.06
N LEU A 103 -10.70 0.60 -26.81
CA LEU A 103 -10.11 1.56 -25.90
C LEU A 103 -9.93 2.89 -26.62
N GLY A 104 -10.65 3.90 -26.14
CA GLY A 104 -10.48 5.30 -26.56
C GLY A 104 -9.48 6.02 -25.67
N LYS A 105 -8.58 6.79 -26.27
CA LYS A 105 -7.68 7.70 -25.54
C LYS A 105 -8.17 9.14 -25.74
N GLY A 106 -8.51 9.83 -24.63
CA GLY A 106 -9.09 11.17 -24.66
C GLY A 106 -8.13 12.33 -24.36
N TYR A 107 -6.90 12.02 -23.95
CA TYR A 107 -5.82 12.95 -23.64
C TYR A 107 -4.55 12.42 -24.29
N PHE A 108 -3.57 13.25 -24.69
CA PHE A 108 -2.29 12.76 -25.19
C PHE A 108 -1.11 13.55 -24.61
N GLY A 109 -0.04 12.82 -24.28
CA GLY A 109 1.29 13.35 -24.00
C GLY A 109 2.26 13.08 -25.15
N GLY A 110 3.48 13.62 -25.03
CA GLY A 110 4.55 13.39 -25.98
C GLY A 110 4.83 11.89 -26.18
N GLY A 111 5.23 11.50 -27.39
CA GLY A 111 5.52 10.11 -27.74
C GLY A 111 4.29 9.25 -28.06
N THR A 112 3.06 9.72 -27.81
CA THR A 112 1.86 8.88 -27.95
C THR A 112 1.08 9.04 -29.25
N ILE A 113 1.46 10.04 -30.06
CA ILE A 113 0.85 10.40 -31.34
C ILE A 113 1.86 10.27 -32.47
N ASN A 114 1.39 9.91 -33.65
CA ASN A 114 2.15 9.96 -34.90
C ASN A 114 2.07 11.35 -35.54
N SER A 115 0.96 12.06 -35.35
CA SER A 115 0.72 13.38 -35.93
C SER A 115 -0.35 14.14 -35.14
N VAL A 116 -0.25 15.47 -35.11
CA VAL A 116 -1.24 16.40 -34.56
C VAL A 116 -1.23 17.66 -35.40
N VAL A 117 -2.38 18.30 -35.55
CA VAL A 117 -2.52 19.58 -36.26
C VAL A 117 -2.89 20.68 -35.29
N TYR A 118 -2.45 21.91 -35.55
CA TYR A 118 -2.69 23.05 -34.66
C TYR A 118 -4.00 23.80 -34.96
N GLU A 119 -4.52 23.69 -36.19
CA GLU A 119 -5.67 24.47 -36.66
C GLU A 119 -7.02 23.85 -36.30
N GLN A 120 -7.06 22.56 -35.98
CA GLN A 120 -8.28 21.82 -35.66
C GLN A 120 -8.02 20.72 -34.64
N THR A 121 -9.08 20.22 -34.01
CA THR A 121 -9.01 19.09 -33.08
C THR A 121 -8.87 17.78 -33.84
N TRP A 122 -7.65 17.51 -34.33
CA TRP A 122 -7.31 16.25 -34.97
C TRP A 122 -5.91 15.77 -34.56
N GLN A 123 -5.81 14.47 -34.31
CA GLN A 123 -4.57 13.78 -33.96
C GLN A 123 -4.66 12.33 -34.41
N GLU A 124 -3.52 11.76 -34.80
CA GLU A 124 -3.37 10.33 -35.08
C GLU A 124 -2.55 9.70 -33.95
N PHE A 125 -3.16 8.79 -33.20
CA PHE A 125 -2.49 8.06 -32.13
C PHE A 125 -1.53 6.99 -32.67
N SER A 126 -0.52 6.62 -31.88
CA SER A 126 0.30 5.44 -32.18
C SER A 126 -0.57 4.19 -32.34
N LYS A 127 -0.23 3.32 -33.29
CA LYS A 127 -0.90 2.01 -33.48
C LYS A 127 -0.50 1.00 -32.40
N GLU A 128 0.69 1.18 -31.83
CA GLU A 128 1.23 0.34 -30.77
C GLU A 128 0.57 0.73 -29.44
N MET A 129 0.07 -0.26 -28.71
CA MET A 129 -0.76 -0.03 -27.52
C MET A 129 0.05 0.56 -26.35
N SER A 130 1.25 0.06 -26.05
CA SER A 130 2.06 0.65 -24.96
C SER A 130 2.40 2.12 -25.24
N THR A 131 2.92 2.41 -26.42
CA THR A 131 3.25 3.75 -26.90
C THR A 131 2.03 4.66 -26.88
N ARG A 132 0.87 4.15 -27.28
CA ARG A 132 -0.37 4.91 -27.25
C ARG A 132 -0.75 5.33 -25.83
N TYR A 133 -0.50 4.54 -24.79
CA TYR A 133 -1.01 4.82 -23.43
C TYR A 133 0.06 5.23 -22.41
N GLU A 134 1.33 5.29 -22.81
CA GLU A 134 2.44 5.77 -21.97
C GLU A 134 2.76 7.23 -22.31
N ASP A 135 2.13 8.15 -21.58
CA ASP A 135 2.28 9.58 -21.82
C ASP A 135 3.67 10.10 -21.44
N GLY A 136 4.37 10.66 -22.42
CA GLY A 136 5.66 11.29 -22.21
C GLY A 136 6.80 10.28 -22.08
N THR A 137 7.83 10.66 -21.33
CA THR A 137 8.98 9.78 -21.09
C THR A 137 8.65 8.84 -19.94
N VAL A 138 8.60 7.54 -20.23
CA VAL A 138 8.42 6.51 -19.20
C VAL A 138 9.54 6.55 -18.16
N ASN A 139 9.26 6.08 -16.95
CA ASN A 139 10.23 6.03 -15.86
C ASN A 139 11.23 4.87 -16.04
N PHE A 140 12.04 4.94 -17.10
CA PHE A 140 12.93 3.86 -17.54
C PHE A 140 13.90 3.38 -16.45
N LEU A 141 14.41 4.29 -15.60
CA LEU A 141 15.28 3.92 -14.46
C LEU A 141 14.55 3.01 -13.47
N ASN A 142 13.32 3.37 -13.09
CA ASN A 142 12.53 2.55 -12.18
C ASN A 142 12.06 1.25 -12.86
N ILE A 143 11.77 1.27 -14.16
CA ILE A 143 11.43 0.06 -14.91
C ILE A 143 12.58 -0.94 -14.90
N ILE A 144 13.83 -0.49 -15.10
CA ILE A 144 15.03 -1.35 -14.97
C ILE A 144 15.15 -1.87 -13.54
N ALA A 145 14.93 -1.01 -12.54
CA ALA A 145 15.01 -1.39 -11.14
C ALA A 145 14.02 -2.49 -10.72
N LEU A 146 12.88 -2.63 -11.42
CA LEU A 146 11.92 -3.71 -11.14
C LEU A 146 12.54 -5.10 -11.28
N ASP A 147 13.44 -5.29 -12.24
CA ASP A 147 14.07 -6.59 -12.46
C ASP A 147 14.84 -7.06 -11.21
N HIS A 148 15.58 -6.12 -10.61
CA HIS A 148 16.27 -6.32 -9.35
C HIS A 148 15.31 -6.51 -8.16
N SER A 149 14.18 -5.78 -8.13
CA SER A 149 13.17 -5.95 -7.09
C SER A 149 12.53 -7.35 -7.12
N PHE A 150 12.24 -7.89 -8.32
CA PHE A 150 11.75 -9.27 -8.47
C PHE A 150 12.80 -10.29 -8.01
N ASP A 151 14.06 -10.13 -8.40
CA ASP A 151 15.13 -11.06 -8.01
C ASP A 151 15.38 -11.04 -6.50
N ALA A 152 15.38 -9.84 -5.90
CA ALA A 152 15.48 -9.69 -4.46
C ALA A 152 14.30 -10.35 -3.74
N PHE A 153 13.08 -10.16 -4.25
CA PHE A 153 11.89 -10.77 -3.69
C PHE A 153 11.95 -12.30 -3.73
N GLU A 154 12.29 -12.89 -4.88
CA GLU A 154 12.41 -14.35 -5.01
C GLU A 154 13.54 -14.91 -4.15
N ARG A 155 14.69 -14.22 -4.09
CA ARG A 155 15.83 -14.63 -3.27
C ARG A 155 15.52 -14.60 -1.76
N ILE A 156 14.85 -13.55 -1.28
CA ILE A 156 14.60 -13.35 0.15
C ILE A 156 13.38 -14.15 0.62
N TYR A 157 12.28 -14.11 -0.12
CA TYR A 157 10.99 -14.67 0.31
C TYR A 157 10.63 -15.99 -0.41
N GLY A 158 11.36 -16.35 -1.46
CA GLY A 158 11.09 -17.52 -2.31
C GLY A 158 9.91 -17.26 -3.25
N ASN A 159 8.71 -17.16 -2.69
CA ASN A 159 7.50 -16.91 -3.47
C ASN A 159 6.40 -16.24 -2.63
N ILE A 160 5.39 -15.73 -3.32
CA ILE A 160 4.25 -15.04 -2.69
C ILE A 160 3.40 -15.93 -1.77
N LYS A 161 3.43 -17.26 -1.92
CA LYS A 161 2.71 -18.17 -1.02
C LYS A 161 3.38 -18.22 0.36
N ASN A 162 4.71 -18.14 0.42
CA ASN A 162 5.44 -18.02 1.69
C ASN A 162 5.09 -16.71 2.40
N VAL A 163 5.13 -15.60 1.67
CA VAL A 163 4.72 -14.27 2.19
C VAL A 163 3.27 -14.31 2.67
N SER A 164 2.36 -14.89 1.89
CA SER A 164 0.95 -15.02 2.28
C SER A 164 0.78 -15.79 3.59
N LYS A 165 1.47 -16.93 3.76
CA LYS A 165 1.41 -17.70 5.01
C LYS A 165 1.96 -16.90 6.20
N HIS A 166 3.11 -16.27 6.02
CA HIS A 166 3.77 -15.44 7.03
C HIS A 166 2.89 -14.28 7.51
N VAL A 167 2.38 -13.49 6.57
CA VAL A 167 1.50 -12.36 6.85
C VAL A 167 0.22 -12.85 7.55
N THR A 168 -0.37 -13.95 7.10
CA THR A 168 -1.56 -14.52 7.74
C THR A 168 -1.29 -15.02 9.15
N SER A 169 -0.14 -15.67 9.41
CA SER A 169 0.21 -16.11 10.78
C SER A 169 0.38 -14.93 11.74
N LEU A 170 1.12 -13.90 11.33
CA LEU A 170 1.33 -12.70 12.15
C LEU A 170 0.03 -11.93 12.38
N ASN A 171 -0.79 -11.75 11.34
CA ASN A 171 -2.05 -11.01 11.47
C ASN A 171 -3.09 -11.80 12.29
N THR A 172 -3.07 -13.13 12.22
CA THR A 172 -3.88 -13.99 13.10
C THR A 172 -3.45 -13.83 14.56
N PHE A 173 -2.13 -13.90 14.83
CA PHE A 173 -1.61 -13.75 16.17
C PHE A 173 -1.93 -12.37 16.76
N LEU A 174 -1.67 -11.30 16.00
CA LEU A 174 -1.96 -9.94 16.41
C LEU A 174 -3.47 -9.74 16.67
N SER A 175 -4.33 -10.14 15.73
CA SER A 175 -5.78 -9.95 15.87
C SER A 175 -6.37 -10.69 17.06
N ARG A 176 -5.91 -11.93 17.35
CA ARG A 176 -6.36 -12.69 18.53
C ARG A 176 -5.95 -12.01 19.82
N ASN A 177 -4.69 -11.57 19.93
CA ASN A 177 -4.20 -10.87 21.11
C ASN A 177 -4.91 -9.52 21.31
N MET A 178 -5.04 -8.69 20.26
CA MET A 178 -5.74 -7.41 20.35
C MET A 178 -7.22 -7.61 20.74
N ARG A 179 -7.90 -8.62 20.17
CA ARG A 179 -9.30 -8.97 20.52
C ARG A 179 -9.45 -9.48 21.95
N SER A 180 -8.41 -10.01 22.59
CA SER A 180 -8.48 -10.53 23.97
C SER A 180 -8.22 -9.46 25.03
N LEU A 181 -7.69 -8.29 24.67
CA LEU A 181 -7.41 -7.22 25.63
C LEU A 181 -8.69 -6.69 26.27
N ARG A 182 -8.68 -6.58 27.60
CA ARG A 182 -9.75 -6.03 28.43
C ARG A 182 -9.20 -5.03 29.41
N HIS A 183 -9.97 -3.99 29.69
CA HIS A 183 -9.75 -3.13 30.84
C HIS A 183 -10.09 -3.88 32.14
N TRP A 184 -9.72 -3.28 33.27
CA TRP A 184 -10.04 -3.77 34.62
C TRP A 184 -11.54 -4.10 34.83
N ASN A 185 -12.44 -3.38 34.17
CA ASN A 185 -13.89 -3.58 34.27
C ASN A 185 -14.44 -4.61 33.27
N GLY A 186 -13.56 -5.35 32.59
CA GLY A 186 -13.95 -6.38 31.62
C GLY A 186 -14.41 -5.84 30.26
N GLN A 187 -14.43 -4.52 30.02
CA GLN A 187 -14.72 -3.97 28.69
C GLN A 187 -13.56 -4.16 27.72
N ARG A 188 -13.85 -4.24 26.42
CA ARG A 188 -12.85 -4.38 25.35
C ARG A 188 -12.09 -3.07 25.14
N VAL A 189 -10.78 -3.17 25.00
CA VAL A 189 -9.90 -2.00 24.77
C VAL A 189 -10.05 -1.44 23.35
N CYS A 190 -10.22 -2.32 22.37
CA CYS A 190 -10.36 -1.90 20.98
C CYS A 190 -11.43 -2.69 20.23
N THR A 191 -12.01 -2.05 19.23
CA THR A 191 -12.83 -2.67 18.20
C THR A 191 -12.02 -2.81 16.93
N ILE A 192 -11.86 -4.03 16.42
CA ILE A 192 -11.24 -4.28 15.12
C ILE A 192 -12.28 -4.07 14.02
N ASN A 193 -11.94 -3.26 13.02
CA ASN A 193 -12.79 -2.89 11.89
C ASN A 193 -12.79 -3.96 10.80
N SER A 194 -13.21 -5.17 11.16
CA SER A 194 -13.34 -6.30 10.24
C SER A 194 -14.35 -7.32 10.77
N ASP A 195 -15.23 -7.79 9.89
CA ASP A 195 -16.23 -8.83 10.15
C ASP A 195 -15.69 -10.25 9.89
N ARG A 196 -14.39 -10.39 9.63
CA ARG A 196 -13.79 -11.63 9.15
C ARG A 196 -12.85 -12.26 10.16
N ASP A 197 -12.60 -13.55 9.93
CA ASP A 197 -11.48 -14.27 10.53
C ASP A 197 -10.18 -13.90 9.79
N PHE A 198 -9.14 -13.65 10.58
CA PHE A 198 -7.81 -13.28 10.12
C PHE A 198 -6.95 -14.50 9.77
N SER A 199 -7.39 -15.71 10.12
CA SER A 199 -6.67 -16.95 9.81
C SER A 199 -6.88 -17.49 8.41
N ASP A 200 -7.83 -16.93 7.65
CA ASP A 200 -8.02 -17.29 6.24
C ASP A 200 -7.37 -16.26 5.30
N SER A 201 -6.22 -16.63 4.75
CA SER A 201 -5.50 -15.80 3.79
C SER A 201 -6.32 -15.49 2.54
N LYS A 202 -7.32 -16.28 2.15
CA LYS A 202 -8.16 -15.95 0.98
C LYS A 202 -9.13 -14.81 1.26
N ARG A 203 -9.44 -14.54 2.53
CA ARG A 203 -10.48 -13.59 2.96
C ARG A 203 -9.92 -12.35 3.66
N GLN A 204 -8.69 -12.42 4.19
CA GLN A 204 -8.07 -11.34 4.93
C GLN A 204 -6.59 -11.19 4.53
N GLY A 205 -6.17 -9.96 4.24
CA GLY A 205 -4.78 -9.58 4.00
C GLY A 205 -4.06 -9.14 5.28
N GLY A 206 -2.86 -8.58 5.12
CA GLY A 206 -2.01 -8.13 6.23
C GLY A 206 -2.42 -6.85 6.95
N ILE A 207 -3.61 -6.31 6.72
CA ILE A 207 -4.05 -5.06 7.36
C ILE A 207 -4.92 -5.38 8.58
N LEU A 208 -4.66 -4.69 9.69
CA LEU A 208 -5.50 -4.69 10.88
C LEU A 208 -5.83 -3.24 11.26
N SER A 209 -7.06 -2.83 10.98
CA SER A 209 -7.60 -1.54 11.38
C SER A 209 -8.45 -1.66 12.64
N PHE A 210 -8.34 -0.69 13.55
CA PHE A 210 -9.03 -0.71 14.82
C PHE A 210 -9.26 0.69 15.40
N ASN A 211 -10.22 0.80 16.30
CA ASN A 211 -10.48 1.99 17.11
C ASN A 211 -10.44 1.64 18.59
N VAL A 212 -9.94 2.57 19.43
CA VAL A 212 -9.70 2.33 20.86
C VAL A 212 -10.71 3.09 21.71
N ARG A 213 -11.16 2.44 22.78
CA ARG A 213 -12.01 3.03 23.80
C ARG A 213 -11.34 2.89 25.16
N ARG A 214 -11.66 3.81 26.06
CA ARG A 214 -11.29 3.78 27.47
C ARG A 214 -12.27 2.90 28.25
N SER A 215 -11.95 2.63 29.52
CA SER A 215 -12.81 1.80 30.36
C SER A 215 -14.19 2.43 30.64
N ASP A 216 -14.31 3.75 30.54
CA ASP A 216 -15.57 4.51 30.64
C ASP A 216 -16.36 4.58 29.31
N GLY A 217 -15.85 3.96 28.25
CA GLY A 217 -16.45 3.96 26.91
C GLY A 217 -16.11 5.18 26.04
N SER A 218 -15.39 6.16 26.58
CA SER A 218 -14.89 7.30 25.82
C SER A 218 -13.91 6.86 24.72
N LYS A 219 -13.81 7.65 23.66
CA LYS A 219 -13.03 7.33 22.46
C LYS A 219 -11.60 7.85 22.62
N THR A 220 -10.62 7.05 22.22
CA THR A 220 -9.23 7.49 22.12
C THR A 220 -8.87 7.77 20.67
N GLY A 221 -8.36 8.96 20.41
CA GLY A 221 -7.97 9.40 19.07
C GLY A 221 -6.84 8.57 18.47
N TYR A 222 -6.89 8.33 17.15
CA TYR A 222 -5.79 7.66 16.44
C TYR A 222 -4.59 8.59 16.22
N PHE A 223 -4.77 9.91 16.22
CA PHE A 223 -3.73 10.90 15.98
C PHE A 223 -2.77 10.97 17.18
N GLU A 224 -3.32 11.08 18.39
CA GLU A 224 -2.55 10.98 19.63
C GLU A 224 -1.78 9.65 19.69
N MET A 225 -2.44 8.55 19.30
CA MET A 225 -1.81 7.23 19.25
C MET A 225 -0.66 7.13 18.26
N GLU A 226 -0.81 7.69 17.07
CA GLU A 226 0.25 7.73 16.07
C GLU A 226 1.46 8.52 16.59
N LYS A 227 1.24 9.69 17.19
CA LYS A 227 2.31 10.52 17.76
C LYS A 227 3.02 9.81 18.90
N LEU A 228 2.25 9.18 19.80
CA LEU A 228 2.80 8.42 20.91
C LEU A 228 3.58 7.21 20.41
N ALA A 229 3.03 6.41 19.49
CA ALA A 229 3.74 5.27 18.91
C ALA A 229 5.06 5.71 18.23
N SER A 230 5.04 6.83 17.51
CA SER A 230 6.21 7.38 16.83
C SER A 230 7.33 7.77 17.79
N SER A 231 7.03 8.24 19.02
CA SER A 231 8.07 8.54 20.01
C SER A 231 8.78 7.29 20.56
N PHE A 232 8.21 6.10 20.36
CA PHE A 232 8.81 4.80 20.63
C PHE A 232 9.40 4.13 19.38
N GLY A 233 9.52 4.86 18.27
CA GLY A 233 10.01 4.30 16.99
C GLY A 233 9.03 3.35 16.31
N ILE A 234 7.75 3.36 16.70
CA ILE A 234 6.70 2.54 16.12
C ILE A 234 5.90 3.38 15.13
N HIS A 235 5.99 3.02 13.85
CA HIS A 235 5.26 3.70 12.78
C HIS A 235 4.02 2.90 12.38
N ILE A 236 2.84 3.45 12.67
CA ILE A 236 1.55 2.93 12.22
C ILE A 236 0.93 3.87 11.17
N ARG A 237 -0.13 3.41 10.51
CA ARG A 237 -0.97 4.28 9.69
C ARG A 237 -2.27 4.58 10.39
N SER A 238 -2.87 5.71 10.06
CA SER A 238 -4.00 6.31 10.76
C SER A 238 -4.81 7.15 9.79
N GLY A 239 -6.03 7.53 10.19
CA GLY A 239 -6.90 8.39 9.40
C GLY A 239 -7.97 7.64 8.62
N GLY A 240 -8.58 8.35 7.66
CA GLY A 240 -9.63 7.82 6.79
C GLY A 240 -9.15 6.79 5.76
N ASN A 241 -7.83 6.61 5.61
CA ASN A 241 -7.18 5.71 4.66
C ASN A 241 -7.72 5.83 3.22
N CYS A 242 -8.12 7.04 2.81
CA CYS A 242 -8.73 7.32 1.50
C CYS A 242 -9.90 6.37 1.16
N ASN A 243 -10.66 5.92 2.15
CA ASN A 243 -11.74 4.96 1.98
C ASN A 243 -13.02 5.45 2.67
N PRO A 244 -13.76 6.39 2.05
CA PRO A 244 -14.94 7.01 2.66
C PRO A 244 -16.04 5.98 2.97
N GLY A 245 -16.20 4.95 2.14
CA GLY A 245 -17.14 3.86 2.41
C GLY A 245 -16.81 3.07 3.68
N SER A 246 -15.52 2.89 4.01
CA SER A 246 -15.10 2.28 5.26
C SER A 246 -15.29 3.21 6.46
N ILE A 247 -15.09 4.52 6.31
CA ILE A 247 -15.42 5.48 7.36
C ILE A 247 -16.92 5.42 7.66
N ALA A 248 -17.76 5.45 6.64
CA ALA A 248 -19.20 5.33 6.81
C ALA A 248 -19.60 4.03 7.51
N ARG A 249 -19.07 2.89 7.05
CA ARG A 249 -19.37 1.57 7.62
C ARG A 249 -18.90 1.42 9.07
N TRP A 250 -17.64 1.74 9.36
CA TRP A 250 -17.01 1.39 10.63
C TRP A 250 -17.11 2.49 11.69
N CYS A 251 -17.19 3.75 11.26
CA CYS A 251 -17.28 4.90 12.16
C CYS A 251 -18.71 5.47 12.24
N GLY A 252 -19.63 5.02 11.37
CA GLY A 252 -21.02 5.46 11.37
C GLY A 252 -21.21 6.91 10.92
N VAL A 253 -20.33 7.41 10.07
CA VAL A 253 -20.38 8.78 9.54
C VAL A 253 -21.13 8.79 8.20
N SER A 254 -22.27 9.49 8.12
CA SER A 254 -23.05 9.58 6.87
C SER A 254 -22.44 10.57 5.88
N ALA A 255 -22.89 10.50 4.61
CA ALA A 255 -22.44 11.44 3.58
C ALA A 255 -22.85 12.89 3.90
N GLU A 256 -24.07 13.07 4.43
CA GLU A 256 -24.58 14.36 4.88
C GLU A 256 -23.74 14.92 6.02
N GLU A 257 -23.36 14.08 6.99
CA GLU A 257 -22.47 14.49 8.07
C GLU A 257 -21.10 14.91 7.56
N VAL A 258 -20.55 14.23 6.54
CA VAL A 258 -19.27 14.65 5.93
C VAL A 258 -19.38 16.05 5.32
N ILE A 259 -20.45 16.33 4.56
CA ILE A 259 -20.65 17.62 3.90
C ILE A 259 -20.83 18.74 4.94
N VAL A 260 -21.71 18.53 5.93
CA VAL A 260 -21.97 19.51 6.99
C VAL A 260 -20.70 19.78 7.80
N ASN A 261 -20.02 18.72 8.24
CA ASN A 261 -18.82 18.88 9.05
C ASN A 261 -17.66 19.52 8.27
N TYR A 262 -17.57 19.31 6.95
CA TYR A 262 -16.63 20.04 6.10
C TYR A 262 -16.89 21.56 6.14
N GLY A 263 -18.15 21.97 6.04
CA GLY A 263 -18.55 23.38 6.19
C GLY A 263 -18.20 23.98 7.57
N GLU A 264 -18.06 23.12 8.58
CA GLU A 264 -17.67 23.49 9.96
C GLU A 264 -16.17 23.28 10.25
N GLY A 265 -15.34 23.08 9.21
CA GLY A 265 -13.89 22.99 9.33
C GLY A 265 -13.37 21.60 9.74
N LYS A 266 -14.06 20.54 9.35
CA LYS A 266 -13.54 19.15 9.35
C LYS A 266 -12.96 18.81 7.97
N TYR A 267 -11.69 18.47 7.93
CA TYR A 267 -10.94 18.10 6.73
C TYR A 267 -10.32 16.71 6.87
N CYS A 268 -9.88 16.11 5.76
CA CYS A 268 -9.15 14.84 5.81
C CYS A 268 -7.73 15.00 6.39
N SER A 269 -7.15 16.19 6.26
CA SER A 269 -5.77 16.52 6.67
C SER A 269 -5.67 17.21 8.03
N ASP A 270 -6.79 17.38 8.74
CA ASP A 270 -6.76 17.95 10.08
C ASP A 270 -6.37 16.91 11.14
N GLU A 271 -6.18 17.38 12.37
CA GLU A 271 -5.85 16.55 13.53
C GLU A 271 -7.11 16.11 14.31
N LYS A 272 -8.32 16.39 13.80
CA LYS A 272 -9.60 16.10 14.44
C LYS A 272 -10.06 14.69 14.10
N ASP A 273 -9.51 13.70 14.79
CA ASP A 273 -9.81 12.28 14.59
C ASP A 273 -11.10 11.78 15.25
N ILE A 274 -11.59 12.52 16.26
CA ILE A 274 -12.90 12.39 16.87
C ILE A 274 -13.64 13.71 16.66
N TYR A 275 -14.77 13.66 15.96
CA TYR A 275 -15.56 14.85 15.64
C TYR A 275 -17.04 14.59 15.91
N LYS A 276 -17.68 15.50 16.67
CA LYS A 276 -19.07 15.36 17.15
C LYS A 276 -19.35 13.97 17.75
N GLY A 277 -18.38 13.46 18.51
CA GLY A 277 -18.49 12.17 19.20
C GLY A 277 -18.33 10.93 18.29
N LYS A 278 -18.02 11.05 17.01
CA LYS A 278 -17.72 9.92 16.10
C LYS A 278 -16.25 9.88 15.74
N PHE A 279 -15.73 8.68 15.49
CA PHE A 279 -14.42 8.55 14.85
C PHE A 279 -14.51 9.04 13.41
N TYR A 280 -13.44 9.64 12.90
CA TYR A 280 -13.31 10.05 11.50
C TYR A 280 -12.20 9.28 10.78
N GLY A 281 -12.03 8.01 11.16
CA GLY A 281 -10.96 7.14 10.69
C GLY A 281 -10.59 6.10 11.73
N ALA A 282 -9.44 5.45 11.54
CA ALA A 282 -8.96 4.42 12.44
C ALA A 282 -7.45 4.31 12.42
N ALA A 283 -6.87 3.78 13.51
CA ALA A 283 -5.50 3.30 13.52
C ALA A 283 -5.40 2.00 12.72
N ARG A 284 -4.21 1.73 12.15
CA ARG A 284 -3.96 0.64 11.22
C ARG A 284 -2.53 0.11 11.36
N VAL A 285 -2.41 -1.14 11.78
CA VAL A 285 -1.16 -1.90 11.68
C VAL A 285 -1.14 -2.60 10.31
N SER A 286 -0.03 -2.47 9.58
CA SER A 286 0.14 -3.05 8.24
C SER A 286 1.27 -4.06 8.26
N ILE A 287 0.92 -5.34 8.18
CA ILE A 287 1.85 -6.47 8.23
C ILE A 287 2.24 -6.84 6.80
N GLY A 288 3.55 -6.86 6.54
CA GLY A 288 4.14 -7.17 5.24
C GLY A 288 5.10 -8.35 5.30
N ALA A 289 5.77 -8.62 4.18
CA ALA A 289 6.74 -9.70 4.05
C ALA A 289 7.92 -9.58 5.03
N MET A 290 8.34 -8.33 5.31
CA MET A 290 9.46 -7.99 6.18
C MET A 290 9.09 -7.90 7.67
N THR A 291 7.80 -7.87 8.02
CA THR A 291 7.38 -7.74 9.41
C THR A 291 7.78 -8.96 10.21
N THR A 292 8.34 -8.81 11.40
CA THR A 292 8.74 -9.95 12.25
C THR A 292 7.78 -10.17 13.43
N ILE A 293 7.89 -11.31 14.11
CA ILE A 293 7.08 -11.57 15.31
C ILE A 293 7.50 -10.65 16.46
N GLU A 294 8.78 -10.30 16.55
CA GLU A 294 9.33 -9.37 17.55
C GLU A 294 8.68 -7.99 17.41
N GLU A 295 8.52 -7.48 16.20
CA GLU A 295 7.82 -6.21 15.96
C GLU A 295 6.34 -6.26 16.38
N ILE A 296 5.67 -7.40 16.16
CA ILE A 296 4.30 -7.62 16.64
C ILE A 296 4.24 -7.65 18.17
N LEU A 297 5.24 -8.24 18.84
CA LEU A 297 5.33 -8.28 20.29
C LEU A 297 5.63 -6.89 20.88
N ILE A 298 6.53 -6.12 20.25
CA ILE A 298 6.82 -4.72 20.61
C ILE A 298 5.54 -3.88 20.51
N TRP A 299 4.79 -4.02 19.42
CA TRP A 299 3.50 -3.35 19.27
C TRP A 299 2.51 -3.75 20.37
N LEU A 300 2.38 -5.04 20.67
CA LEU A 300 1.46 -5.52 21.70
C LEU A 300 1.85 -5.04 23.11
N ASP A 301 3.14 -4.98 23.43
CA ASP A 301 3.62 -4.44 24.72
C ASP A 301 3.31 -2.95 24.83
N PHE A 302 3.69 -2.16 23.81
CA PHE A 302 3.33 -0.74 23.72
C PHE A 302 1.83 -0.55 23.89
N PHE A 303 1.03 -1.27 23.11
CA PHE A 303 -0.42 -1.11 23.13
C PHE A 303 -1.03 -1.46 24.49
N LYS A 304 -0.55 -2.53 25.14
CA LYS A 304 -0.98 -2.89 26.50
C LYS A 304 -0.61 -1.82 27.51
N ARG A 305 0.62 -1.33 27.46
CA ARG A 305 1.15 -0.38 28.44
C ARG A 305 0.39 0.95 28.46
N TYR A 306 -0.02 1.42 27.28
CA TYR A 306 -0.60 2.76 27.11
C TYR A 306 -2.12 2.80 26.93
N TYR A 307 -2.77 1.69 26.56
CA TYR A 307 -4.22 1.68 26.30
C TYR A 307 -5.01 0.71 27.17
N VAL A 308 -4.37 -0.24 27.87
CA VAL A 308 -5.08 -1.13 28.80
C VAL A 308 -5.09 -0.49 30.19
N GLU A 309 -6.25 0.06 30.56
CA GLU A 309 -6.50 0.50 31.94
C GLU A 309 -6.61 -0.69 32.90
N ILE A 310 -5.78 -0.68 33.94
CA ILE A 310 -5.72 -1.70 35.00
C ILE A 310 -6.43 -1.27 36.29
N MET A 311 -6.83 -0.01 36.37
CA MET A 311 -7.74 0.56 37.37
C MET A 311 -8.39 1.82 36.76
N PRO A 312 -9.42 2.43 37.40
CA PRO A 312 -10.13 3.57 36.82
C PRO A 312 -9.19 4.69 36.36
N GLY A 313 -9.16 4.96 35.05
CA GLY A 313 -8.39 6.04 34.45
C GLY A 313 -6.86 5.87 34.49
N LYS A 314 -6.34 4.70 34.88
CA LYS A 314 -4.88 4.46 34.92
C LYS A 314 -4.48 3.20 34.16
N THR A 315 -3.46 3.37 33.34
CA THR A 315 -2.77 2.34 32.58
C THR A 315 -1.51 1.87 33.31
N VAL A 316 -0.83 0.85 32.77
CA VAL A 316 0.47 0.40 33.32
C VAL A 316 1.50 1.53 33.27
N HIS A 317 1.47 2.34 32.21
CA HIS A 317 2.34 3.49 32.07
C HIS A 317 2.19 4.48 33.25
N ASP A 318 0.95 4.81 33.62
CA ASP A 318 0.67 5.83 34.64
C ASP A 318 1.21 5.45 36.02
N LEU A 319 1.26 4.14 36.32
CA LEU A 319 1.87 3.64 37.56
C LEU A 319 3.41 3.71 37.52
N SER A 320 4.02 3.45 36.37
CA SER A 320 5.48 3.51 36.22
C SER A 320 6.04 4.93 36.39
N VAL A 321 5.29 5.94 35.94
CA VAL A 321 5.66 7.36 36.12
C VAL A 321 5.50 7.82 37.57
N SER A 322 4.49 7.30 38.29
CA SER A 322 4.26 7.66 39.70
C SER A 322 5.36 7.19 40.66
N THR A 323 6.23 6.27 40.24
CA THR A 323 7.32 5.72 41.04
C THR A 323 8.66 6.44 40.80
N VAL A 324 8.74 7.30 39.78
CA VAL A 324 9.92 8.15 39.57
C VAL A 324 9.78 9.36 40.50
N SER A 325 10.66 9.44 41.51
CA SER A 325 10.69 10.55 42.45
C SER A 325 10.85 11.89 41.73
N LYS A 326 10.20 12.93 42.25
CA LYS A 326 10.15 14.32 41.76
C LYS A 326 11.51 15.07 41.72
N SER A 327 12.65 14.40 41.57
CA SER A 327 13.98 15.04 41.66
C SER A 327 14.68 15.32 40.32
N LEU A 328 14.08 15.03 39.18
CA LEU A 328 14.63 15.48 37.89
C LEU A 328 13.96 16.78 37.47
N LYS A 329 14.70 17.89 37.65
CA LYS A 329 14.34 19.19 37.10
C LYS A 329 14.11 19.03 35.59
N PRO A 330 13.05 19.64 35.03
CA PRO A 330 12.86 19.63 33.59
C PRO A 330 14.08 20.27 32.91
N PRO A 331 14.47 19.83 31.71
CA PRO A 331 15.45 20.55 30.92
C PRO A 331 14.93 21.97 30.72
N VAL A 332 15.76 22.96 31.01
CA VAL A 332 15.48 24.35 30.69
C VAL A 332 15.42 24.44 29.16
N TYR A 333 14.22 24.51 28.61
CA TYR A 333 14.03 24.99 27.24
C TYR A 333 14.31 26.49 27.27
N THR A 334 15.49 26.90 26.84
CA THR A 334 15.72 28.29 26.44
C THR A 334 14.80 28.57 25.26
N LYS A 335 13.75 29.34 25.55
CA LYS A 335 12.90 30.00 24.56
C LYS A 335 13.77 30.95 23.72
N ASP A 336 13.40 31.04 22.45
CA ASP A 336 13.72 32.12 21.52
C ASP A 336 15.17 32.21 21.04
N MET A 337 15.48 31.51 19.93
CA MET A 337 16.47 32.04 18.98
C MET A 337 15.73 32.92 17.97
N ASP A 338 16.02 34.21 18.06
CA ASP A 338 15.59 35.24 17.14
C ASP A 338 16.16 34.99 15.73
N LYS A 339 15.40 35.32 14.67
CA LYS A 339 15.75 35.04 13.27
C LYS A 339 16.85 35.97 12.71
N SER A 340 17.59 36.64 13.58
CA SER A 340 18.59 37.66 13.25
C SER A 340 20.04 37.15 13.31
N ASP A 341 20.31 35.98 13.90
CA ASP A 341 21.68 35.44 14.03
C ASP A 341 22.16 34.55 12.88
N ILE A 342 21.27 34.19 11.94
CA ILE A 342 21.64 33.43 10.72
C ILE A 342 21.98 34.42 9.59
N LYS A 343 23.00 35.26 9.78
CA LYS A 343 23.53 36.06 8.66
C LYS A 343 25.04 36.26 8.61
N ASN A 344 25.81 35.79 9.59
CA ASN A 344 27.28 35.89 9.55
C ASN A 344 27.96 34.60 10.01
N MET A 345 27.97 33.56 9.16
CA MET A 345 28.94 32.47 9.27
C MET A 345 29.45 32.10 7.88
N ASP A 346 30.77 32.17 7.73
CA ASP A 346 31.54 31.89 6.51
C ASP A 346 31.41 30.43 6.06
N LYS A 347 31.66 30.21 4.76
CA LYS A 347 31.35 28.98 4.01
C LYS A 347 32.31 27.79 4.21
N ASP A 348 33.29 27.86 5.10
CA ASP A 348 34.35 26.86 5.19
C ASP A 348 34.56 26.31 6.62
N ASP A 349 33.54 25.73 7.24
CA ASP A 349 33.71 24.85 8.41
C ASP A 349 32.47 23.96 8.68
N VAL A 350 32.28 22.91 7.87
CA VAL A 350 31.39 21.78 8.21
C VAL A 350 32.10 20.46 7.93
N HIS A 351 32.85 19.98 8.93
CA HIS A 351 33.40 18.62 8.94
C HIS A 351 32.35 17.63 9.52
N PRO A 352 32.11 16.43 8.94
CA PRO A 352 31.02 15.52 9.33
C PRO A 352 31.14 14.84 10.70
N SER A 353 32.03 15.30 11.59
CA SER A 353 32.38 14.62 12.84
C SER A 353 31.81 15.28 14.11
N LYS A 354 30.86 16.22 14.00
CA LYS A 354 30.21 16.87 15.16
C LYS A 354 28.70 16.62 15.30
N ILE A 355 28.11 15.75 14.48
CA ILE A 355 26.72 15.29 14.64
C ILE A 355 26.75 13.86 15.19
N SER A 356 27.13 13.71 16.46
CA SER A 356 26.98 12.41 17.16
C SER A 356 26.77 12.53 18.68
N GLU A 357 26.65 13.73 19.23
CA GLU A 357 26.21 13.93 20.60
C GLU A 357 24.83 14.62 20.56
N VAL A 358 23.92 14.17 21.43
CA VAL A 358 22.48 14.49 21.48
C VAL A 358 21.62 13.60 20.58
N LEU A 359 21.49 12.32 20.94
CA LEU A 359 20.26 11.52 20.84
C LEU A 359 20.49 10.21 21.63
N GLU A 360 20.55 10.29 22.96
CA GLU A 360 20.45 9.10 23.81
C GLU A 360 18.99 8.65 23.86
N PHE A 361 18.67 7.56 23.15
CA PHE A 361 17.39 6.86 23.31
C PHE A 361 17.36 6.13 24.66
N PRO A 362 16.21 6.08 25.36
CA PRO A 362 16.09 5.32 26.59
C PRO A 362 16.35 3.83 26.31
N ILE A 363 17.38 3.32 26.97
CA ILE A 363 17.88 1.95 26.92
C ILE A 363 16.73 0.97 27.24
N LEU A 364 16.43 0.06 26.31
CA LEU A 364 15.55 -1.10 26.53
C LEU A 364 15.99 -1.91 27.78
N PRO A 365 15.05 -2.48 28.57
CA PRO A 365 15.38 -3.29 29.74
C PRO A 365 16.39 -4.40 29.41
N LYS A 366 17.37 -4.60 30.31
CA LYS A 366 18.57 -5.44 30.12
C LYS A 366 18.31 -6.95 29.94
N ASP A 367 17.07 -7.42 29.96
CA ASP A 367 16.75 -8.84 30.05
C ASP A 367 16.55 -9.56 28.69
N LEU A 368 16.85 -8.90 27.57
CA LEU A 368 16.79 -9.52 26.23
C LEU A 368 18.16 -9.79 25.57
N LYS A 369 19.27 -9.59 26.30
CA LYS A 369 20.62 -9.96 25.81
C LYS A 369 20.93 -11.43 26.09
N SER A 370 20.19 -12.35 25.47
CA SER A 370 20.66 -13.73 25.29
C SER A 370 20.16 -14.34 23.99
N SER A 371 20.52 -13.73 22.85
CA SER A 371 20.70 -14.50 21.63
C SER A 371 21.96 -14.01 20.90
N LYS A 372 22.93 -14.91 20.76
CA LYS A 372 24.14 -14.72 19.97
C LYS A 372 23.75 -14.72 18.49
N LEU A 373 23.35 -13.60 17.93
CA LEU A 373 23.19 -13.41 16.48
C LEU A 373 23.04 -11.91 16.24
N LEU A 374 24.16 -11.19 16.07
CA LEU A 374 24.30 -9.88 15.40
C LEU A 374 25.71 -9.34 15.67
N ASN A 375 26.71 -9.92 15.01
CA ASN A 375 27.98 -9.25 14.74
C ASN A 375 28.16 -9.24 13.22
N HIS A 376 27.68 -8.21 12.55
CA HIS A 376 28.12 -7.87 11.20
C HIS A 376 28.75 -6.48 11.25
N GLU A 377 30.02 -6.40 10.90
CA GLU A 377 30.76 -5.15 10.76
C GLU A 377 30.14 -4.28 9.64
N PRO A 378 30.17 -2.94 9.77
CA PRO A 378 29.67 -2.03 8.76
C PRO A 378 30.48 -2.15 7.45
N ILE A 379 29.77 -2.15 6.33
CA ILE A 379 30.34 -2.23 4.97
C ILE A 379 31.24 -1.02 4.72
N ASN A 380 32.53 -1.28 4.44
CA ASN A 380 33.51 -0.26 4.13
C ASN A 380 33.44 0.13 2.64
N TYR A 381 32.83 1.28 2.35
CA TYR A 381 32.63 1.81 0.99
C TYR A 381 33.93 2.23 0.27
N SER A 382 35.09 2.20 0.92
CA SER A 382 36.39 2.57 0.31
C SER A 382 37.01 1.48 -0.58
N LYS A 383 36.37 0.30 -0.71
CA LYS A 383 36.88 -0.85 -1.51
C LYS A 383 36.11 -1.12 -2.81
N LEU A 384 35.29 -0.19 -3.30
CA LEU A 384 34.69 -0.33 -4.63
C LEU A 384 35.76 -0.12 -5.73
N PRO A 385 35.85 -0.99 -6.75
CA PRO A 385 36.82 -0.82 -7.84
C PRO A 385 36.59 0.51 -8.58
N GLN A 386 37.64 1.32 -8.71
CA GLN A 386 37.62 2.62 -9.43
C GLN A 386 37.77 2.49 -10.96
N ASP A 387 37.72 1.28 -11.50
CA ASP A 387 37.88 1.06 -12.95
C ASP A 387 36.51 1.01 -13.64
N LEU A 388 36.09 2.15 -14.20
CA LEU A 388 34.88 2.29 -15.02
C LEU A 388 35.10 1.88 -16.49
N SER A 389 36.28 1.37 -16.86
CA SER A 389 36.59 1.05 -18.26
C SER A 389 36.01 -0.28 -18.78
N SER A 390 35.34 -1.08 -17.92
CA SER A 390 34.78 -2.38 -18.30
C SER A 390 33.27 -2.41 -18.56
N PHE A 391 32.58 -1.26 -18.59
CA PHE A 391 31.15 -1.23 -18.96
C PHE A 391 30.98 -1.38 -20.48
N LYS A 392 30.74 -2.63 -20.93
CA LYS A 392 30.23 -2.88 -22.29
C LYS A 392 28.82 -2.32 -22.40
N ILE A 393 28.64 -1.34 -23.28
CA ILE A 393 27.33 -0.82 -23.69
C ILE A 393 26.65 -1.92 -24.50
N TYR A 394 25.62 -2.56 -23.93
CA TYR A 394 24.74 -3.45 -24.67
C TYR A 394 23.68 -2.60 -25.36
N LYS A 395 23.77 -2.49 -26.69
CA LYS A 395 22.69 -1.99 -27.54
C LYS A 395 21.62 -3.09 -27.59
N TYR A 396 20.48 -2.88 -26.94
CA TYR A 396 19.34 -3.78 -27.01
C TYR A 396 18.41 -3.31 -28.13
N ASP A 397 18.29 -4.14 -29.18
CA ASP A 397 17.23 -4.00 -30.18
C ASP A 397 15.89 -4.46 -29.57
N TYR A 398 14.86 -3.66 -29.83
CA TYR A 398 13.57 -3.64 -29.14
C TYR A 398 12.62 -4.74 -29.65
N GLU A 399 12.95 -6.03 -29.51
CA GLU A 399 12.06 -7.12 -29.95
C GLU A 399 11.77 -8.25 -28.96
N ASP A 400 12.19 -8.16 -27.69
CA ASP A 400 11.75 -9.07 -26.64
C ASP A 400 11.19 -8.30 -25.45
N LEU A 401 10.01 -8.72 -24.94
CA LEU A 401 9.37 -8.17 -23.74
C LEU A 401 10.42 -7.93 -22.65
N PRO A 402 10.48 -6.73 -22.02
CA PRO A 402 11.49 -6.44 -21.00
C PRO A 402 11.53 -7.56 -19.94
N PRO A 403 12.71 -7.99 -19.45
CA PRO A 403 12.83 -9.09 -18.48
C PRO A 403 11.86 -8.99 -17.30
N ALA A 404 11.61 -7.77 -16.80
CA ALA A 404 10.63 -7.49 -15.75
C ALA A 404 9.18 -7.88 -16.13
N VAL A 405 8.77 -7.68 -17.39
CA VAL A 405 7.45 -8.08 -17.91
C VAL A 405 7.33 -9.61 -17.95
N SER A 406 8.39 -10.29 -18.38
CA SER A 406 8.44 -11.75 -18.38
C SER A 406 8.39 -12.32 -16.95
N LYS A 407 9.03 -11.66 -15.98
CA LYS A 407 8.99 -12.03 -14.55
C LYS A 407 7.62 -11.76 -13.93
N LEU A 408 6.95 -10.66 -14.28
CA LEU A 408 5.57 -10.42 -13.85
C LEU A 408 4.61 -11.49 -14.41
N GLN A 409 4.78 -11.89 -15.67
CA GLN A 409 4.03 -13.02 -16.23
C GLN A 409 4.30 -14.31 -15.43
N ARG A 410 5.55 -14.65 -15.13
CA ARG A 410 5.90 -15.82 -14.28
C ARG A 410 5.32 -15.73 -12.86
N TYR A 411 5.27 -14.53 -12.27
CA TYR A 411 4.64 -14.28 -10.98
C TYR A 411 3.15 -14.69 -10.99
N SER A 412 2.48 -14.51 -12.14
CA SER A 412 1.06 -14.85 -12.35
C SER A 412 0.79 -16.27 -12.90
N THR A 413 1.80 -17.02 -13.37
CA THR A 413 1.58 -18.29 -14.12
C THR A 413 2.40 -19.53 -13.70
N LYS A 414 2.99 -19.62 -12.50
CA LYS A 414 3.64 -20.90 -12.10
C LYS A 414 2.64 -22.07 -11.93
N ILE A 415 2.49 -22.85 -13.00
CA ILE A 415 1.93 -24.21 -13.04
C ILE A 415 2.95 -25.15 -12.38
N GLY A 416 2.47 -26.10 -11.58
CA GLY A 416 3.28 -27.05 -10.83
C GLY A 416 4.21 -27.89 -11.71
N ASN A 417 5.34 -28.29 -11.14
CA ASN A 417 6.36 -29.12 -11.78
C ASN A 417 5.77 -30.42 -12.35
N GLY A 418 6.14 -30.72 -13.59
CA GLY A 418 6.09 -32.09 -14.12
C GLY A 418 4.84 -32.45 -14.92
N GLN A 419 4.61 -31.77 -16.04
CA GLN A 419 3.94 -32.36 -17.21
C GLN A 419 4.26 -31.54 -18.46
N GLN A 420 4.40 -32.22 -19.60
CA GLN A 420 4.82 -31.71 -20.92
C GLN A 420 4.30 -30.29 -21.22
N ARG A 421 5.19 -29.44 -21.75
CA ARG A 421 4.87 -28.10 -22.27
C ARG A 421 3.67 -28.18 -23.23
N PRO A 422 2.46 -27.73 -22.85
CA PRO A 422 1.44 -27.43 -23.83
C PRO A 422 1.83 -26.08 -24.46
N ASN A 423 1.68 -25.97 -25.79
CA ASN A 423 1.91 -24.75 -26.56
C ASN A 423 1.50 -23.49 -25.78
N ILE A 424 2.51 -22.74 -25.31
CA ILE A 424 2.31 -21.47 -24.62
C ILE A 424 1.75 -20.52 -25.68
N VAL A 425 0.43 -20.36 -25.68
CA VAL A 425 -0.24 -19.30 -26.42
C VAL A 425 0.48 -18.00 -26.01
N ARG A 426 1.12 -17.32 -26.97
CA ARG A 426 1.61 -15.94 -26.84
C ARG A 426 0.41 -15.09 -26.40
N ARG A 427 0.24 -14.92 -25.09
CA ARG A 427 -0.86 -14.15 -24.48
C ARG A 427 -0.29 -12.80 -24.09
N SER A 428 -0.42 -11.85 -24.99
CA SER A 428 0.06 -10.48 -24.81
C SER A 428 -0.69 -9.84 -23.64
N ILE A 429 0.05 -9.37 -22.65
CA ILE A 429 -0.43 -8.48 -21.58
C ILE A 429 0.46 -7.26 -21.70
N TYR A 430 -0.10 -6.10 -22.02
CA TYR A 430 0.64 -4.85 -21.95
C TYR A 430 0.70 -4.40 -20.50
N ILE A 431 1.90 -4.06 -20.04
CA ILE A 431 2.11 -3.33 -18.80
C ILE A 431 2.17 -1.86 -19.21
N LEU A 432 1.12 -1.10 -18.89
CA LEU A 432 1.19 0.35 -18.99
C LEU A 432 1.75 0.87 -17.67
N THR A 433 2.92 1.49 -17.71
CA THR A 433 3.46 2.17 -16.53
C THR A 433 2.90 3.59 -16.46
N ASN A 434 2.36 3.96 -15.30
CA ASN A 434 1.97 5.34 -15.00
C ASN A 434 3.20 6.25 -14.88
#